data_AF-A0A1F5BKI2-F1
#
_entry.id   AF-A0A1F5BKI2-F1
#
_cell.length_a   1.000
_cell.length_b   1.000
_cell.length_c   1.000
_cell.angle_alpha   90.00
_cell.angle_beta   90.00
_cell.angle_gamma   90.00
#
_symmetry.space_group_name_H-M   'P 1'
#
loop_
_entity.id
_entity.type
_entity.pdbx_description
1 polymer ?
#
loop_
_entity_poly.entity_id
_entity_poly.type
_entity_poly.pdbx_seq_one_letter_code
_entity_poly.pdbx_strand_id
1 'polypeptide(L)'
;MLKYFKKNKGFTLIELLVVIAIISVLASIVLVSLNTARIKGRDARKVADLKSLQIALELHYDGLGAGTYPAALSTLVTNGYIPAIPTDPKDNSAYKYAISTATHSLGVNKAYHLGAKLEGVSGDTGVLATDVDEGKTTDTSANWTGTYFDSTDCTGTYASGGTDVCYDITN
;
A
#
# COMPACT_ATOMS: atom_id res chain seq x y z
N MET A 1 -10.20 -18.44 74.78
CA MET A 1 -9.54 -17.65 73.71
C MET A 1 -10.25 -17.97 72.39
N LEU A 2 -11.18 -17.13 71.94
CA LEU A 2 -11.93 -17.37 70.70
C LEU A 2 -11.09 -16.96 69.49
N LYS A 3 -10.73 -17.93 68.64
CA LYS A 3 -10.11 -17.69 67.33
C LYS A 3 -11.18 -17.19 66.36
N TYR A 4 -11.07 -15.94 65.93
CA TYR A 4 -11.93 -15.34 64.91
C TYR A 4 -11.52 -15.88 63.52
N PHE A 5 -12.32 -16.77 62.93
CA PHE A 5 -12.11 -17.22 61.55
C PHE A 5 -12.46 -16.09 60.58
N LYS A 6 -11.43 -15.52 59.95
CA LYS A 6 -11.56 -14.50 58.90
C LYS A 6 -12.26 -15.14 57.70
N LYS A 7 -13.51 -14.74 57.40
CA LYS A 7 -14.23 -15.20 56.19
C LYS A 7 -13.47 -14.73 54.95
N ASN A 8 -12.82 -15.66 54.26
CA ASN A 8 -12.29 -15.40 52.92
C ASN A 8 -13.48 -15.16 51.98
N LYS A 9 -13.57 -13.97 51.40
CA LYS A 9 -14.58 -13.67 50.38
C LYS A 9 -14.21 -14.44 49.12
N GLY A 10 -15.02 -15.44 48.76
CA GLY A 10 -14.87 -16.19 47.52
C GLY A 10 -15.43 -15.43 46.33
N PHE A 11 -14.86 -15.68 45.15
CA PHE A 11 -15.36 -15.16 43.88
C PHE A 11 -16.69 -15.85 43.53
N THR A 12 -17.73 -15.10 43.24
CA THR A 12 -19.03 -15.66 42.85
C THR A 12 -19.06 -15.97 41.35
N LEU A 13 -19.85 -16.96 40.95
CA LEU A 13 -20.04 -17.28 39.53
C LEU A 13 -20.66 -16.12 38.76
N ILE A 14 -21.50 -15.31 39.42
CA ILE A 14 -22.11 -14.13 38.79
C ILE A 14 -21.10 -13.01 38.55
N GLU A 15 -20.14 -12.81 39.46
CA GLU A 15 -19.03 -11.86 39.26
C GLU A 15 -18.18 -12.25 38.05
N LEU A 16 -17.90 -13.55 37.88
CA LEU A 16 -17.16 -14.02 36.71
C LEU A 16 -17.95 -13.85 35.41
N LEU A 17 -19.26 -14.12 35.45
CA LEU A 17 -20.14 -14.02 34.29
C LEU A 17 -20.24 -12.58 33.76
N VAL A 18 -20.34 -11.58 34.65
CA VAL A 18 -20.39 -10.17 34.25
C VAL A 18 -19.06 -9.73 33.62
N VAL A 19 -17.92 -10.19 34.16
CA VAL A 19 -16.60 -9.83 33.63
C VAL A 19 -16.41 -10.32 32.19
N ILE A 20 -16.71 -11.59 31.92
CA ILE A 20 -16.58 -12.13 30.55
C ILE A 20 -17.55 -11.46 29.57
N ALA A 21 -18.74 -11.08 30.05
CA ALA A 21 -19.70 -10.35 29.25
C ALA A 21 -19.14 -8.98 28.82
N ILE A 22 -18.56 -8.21 29.75
CA ILE A 22 -17.96 -6.91 29.44
C ILE A 22 -16.74 -7.08 28.51
N ILE A 23 -15.87 -8.05 28.76
CA ILE A 23 -14.69 -8.31 27.91
C ILE A 23 -15.12 -8.65 26.48
N SER A 24 -16.20 -9.42 26.28
CA SER A 24 -16.68 -9.78 24.94
C SER A 24 -17.17 -8.56 24.14
N VAL A 25 -17.81 -7.59 24.80
CA VAL A 25 -18.29 -6.36 24.17
C VAL A 25 -17.13 -5.44 23.81
N LEU A 26 -16.16 -5.29 24.71
CA LEU A 26 -14.97 -4.48 24.43
C LEU A 26 -14.11 -5.10 23.32
N ALA A 27 -13.94 -6.42 23.33
CA ALA A 27 -13.15 -7.14 22.33
C ALA A 27 -13.73 -7.00 20.92
N SER A 28 -15.05 -7.02 20.74
CA SER A 28 -15.67 -6.91 19.41
C SER A 28 -15.40 -5.56 18.74
N ILE A 29 -15.45 -4.46 19.50
CA ILE A 29 -15.17 -3.10 19.01
C ILE A 29 -13.70 -2.96 18.59
N VAL A 30 -12.79 -3.48 19.41
CA VAL A 30 -11.34 -3.40 19.16
C VAL A 30 -10.95 -4.15 17.87
N LEU A 31 -11.58 -5.29 17.59
CA LEU A 31 -11.26 -6.10 16.39
C LEU A 31 -11.56 -5.35 15.08
N VAL A 32 -12.68 -4.62 15.01
CA VAL A 32 -13.04 -3.83 13.81
C VAL A 32 -12.03 -2.70 13.60
N SER A 33 -11.68 -1.98 14.67
CA SER A 33 -10.68 -0.91 14.65
C SER A 33 -9.31 -1.40 14.18
N LEU A 34 -8.87 -2.56 14.67
CA LEU A 34 -7.55 -3.11 14.36
C LEU A 34 -7.44 -3.51 12.88
N ASN A 35 -8.50 -4.04 12.27
CA ASN A 35 -8.47 -4.43 10.87
C ASN A 35 -8.25 -3.22 9.95
N THR A 36 -9.01 -2.14 10.18
CA THR A 36 -8.84 -0.85 9.50
C THR A 36 -7.42 -0.31 9.66
N ALA A 37 -6.86 -0.32 10.88
CA ALA A 37 -5.51 0.17 11.13
C ALA A 37 -4.42 -0.64 10.38
N ARG A 38 -4.60 -1.96 10.28
CA ARG A 38 -3.69 -2.84 9.52
C ARG A 38 -3.73 -2.55 8.02
N ILE A 39 -4.92 -2.32 7.46
CA ILE A 39 -5.09 -1.95 6.05
C ILE A 39 -4.35 -0.64 5.76
N LYS A 40 -4.62 0.42 6.55
CA LYS A 40 -3.94 1.71 6.42
C LYS A 40 -2.42 1.61 6.54
N GLY A 41 -1.93 0.78 7.46
CA GLY A 41 -0.50 0.55 7.63
C GLY A 41 0.15 -0.10 6.41
N ARG A 42 -0.54 -1.04 5.75
CA ARG A 42 -0.06 -1.65 4.49
C ARG A 42 -0.08 -0.65 3.35
N ASP A 43 -1.16 0.12 3.19
CA ASP A 43 -1.26 1.14 2.14
C ASP A 43 -0.17 2.22 2.31
N ALA A 44 0.08 2.70 3.54
CA ALA A 44 1.17 3.63 3.82
C ALA A 44 2.54 3.04 3.49
N ARG A 45 2.74 1.73 3.75
CA ARG A 45 3.96 1.02 3.38
C ARG A 45 4.13 0.94 1.86
N LYS A 46 3.06 0.61 1.12
CA LYS A 46 3.10 0.57 -0.36
C LYS A 46 3.53 1.91 -0.93
N VAL A 47 2.96 3.03 -0.46
CA VAL A 47 3.35 4.36 -0.94
C VAL A 47 4.80 4.70 -0.60
N ALA A 48 5.28 4.36 0.58
CA ALA A 48 6.68 4.57 0.95
C ALA A 48 7.63 3.75 0.06
N ASP A 49 7.24 2.51 -0.27
CA ASP A 49 8.00 1.63 -1.15
C ASP A 49 8.05 2.18 -2.59
N LEU A 50 6.91 2.65 -3.15
CA LEU A 50 6.87 3.30 -4.47
C LEU A 50 7.71 4.58 -4.53
N LYS A 51 7.66 5.42 -3.49
CA LYS A 51 8.51 6.63 -3.41
C LYS A 51 10.00 6.30 -3.34
N SER A 52 10.36 5.22 -2.66
CA SER A 52 11.75 4.75 -2.62
C SER A 52 12.22 4.27 -3.99
N LEU A 53 11.35 3.59 -4.75
CA LEU A 53 11.61 3.19 -6.12
C LEU A 53 11.71 4.39 -7.07
N GLN A 54 10.82 5.37 -6.94
CA GLN A 54 10.90 6.65 -7.67
C GLN A 54 12.27 7.30 -7.49
N ILE A 55 12.72 7.49 -6.25
CA ILE A 55 14.05 8.09 -5.99
C ILE A 55 15.16 7.28 -6.67
N ALA A 56 15.11 5.94 -6.62
CA ALA A 56 16.09 5.09 -7.28
C ALA A 56 16.04 5.20 -8.83
N LEU A 57 14.85 5.36 -9.41
CA LEU A 57 14.65 5.58 -10.85
C LEU A 57 15.23 6.92 -11.30
N GLU A 58 14.98 8.00 -10.55
CA GLU A 58 15.53 9.32 -10.85
C GLU A 58 17.07 9.31 -10.74
N LEU A 59 17.63 8.69 -9.69
CA LEU A 59 19.08 8.53 -9.55
C LEU A 59 19.71 7.70 -10.69
N HIS A 60 18.98 6.71 -11.21
CA HIS A 60 19.42 5.95 -12.36
C HIS A 60 19.42 6.81 -13.62
N TYR A 61 18.35 7.57 -13.86
CA TYR A 61 18.20 8.45 -15.01
C TYR A 61 19.35 9.46 -15.11
N ASP A 62 19.68 10.12 -13.99
CA ASP A 62 20.77 11.09 -13.89
C ASP A 62 22.17 10.45 -13.92
N GLY A 63 22.27 9.18 -13.52
CA GLY A 63 23.51 8.44 -13.42
C GLY A 63 23.79 7.54 -14.62
N LEU A 64 23.82 6.22 -14.37
CA LEU A 64 24.19 5.20 -15.35
C LEU A 64 23.15 5.01 -16.48
N GLY A 65 21.94 5.53 -16.30
CA GLY A 65 20.85 5.46 -17.28
C GLY A 65 21.03 6.41 -18.46
N ALA A 66 21.98 7.36 -18.39
CA ALA A 66 22.27 8.33 -19.46
C ALA A 66 20.99 9.03 -19.99
N GLY A 67 20.13 9.45 -19.07
CA GLY A 67 18.83 10.06 -19.38
C GLY A 67 17.79 9.06 -19.88
N THR A 68 17.85 7.80 -19.46
CA THR A 68 16.81 6.80 -19.69
C THR A 68 16.51 6.02 -18.41
N TYR A 69 15.26 5.59 -18.28
CA TYR A 69 14.82 4.70 -17.22
C TYR A 69 15.12 3.23 -17.58
N PRO A 70 15.37 2.37 -16.58
CA PRO A 70 15.76 1.00 -16.84
C PRO A 70 14.55 0.17 -17.29
N ALA A 71 14.71 -0.71 -18.28
CA ALA A 71 13.60 -1.58 -18.72
C ALA A 71 13.09 -2.57 -17.65
N ALA A 72 13.88 -2.81 -16.60
CA ALA A 72 13.51 -3.65 -15.48
C ALA A 72 14.05 -3.07 -14.16
N LEU A 73 13.26 -3.14 -13.09
CA LEU A 73 13.65 -2.67 -11.76
C LEU A 73 14.87 -3.42 -11.18
N SER A 74 15.16 -4.64 -11.65
CA SER A 74 16.35 -5.41 -11.23
C SER A 74 17.67 -4.71 -11.58
N THR A 75 17.66 -3.86 -12.60
CA THR A 75 18.80 -3.02 -12.97
C THR A 75 19.15 -2.02 -11.87
N LEU A 76 18.16 -1.53 -11.11
CA LEU A 76 18.39 -0.61 -10.00
C LEU A 76 19.17 -1.29 -8.86
N VAL A 77 18.86 -2.56 -8.59
CA VAL A 77 19.57 -3.36 -7.58
C VAL A 77 20.99 -3.67 -8.05
N THR A 78 21.12 -4.11 -9.31
CA THR A 78 22.41 -4.48 -9.90
C THR A 78 23.38 -3.29 -9.91
N ASN A 79 22.86 -2.09 -10.19
CA ASN A 79 23.64 -0.86 -10.22
C ASN A 79 23.78 -0.20 -8.84
N GLY A 80 23.24 -0.80 -7.77
CA GLY A 80 23.42 -0.34 -6.39
C GLY A 80 22.60 0.89 -5.99
N TYR A 81 21.54 1.25 -6.73
CA TYR A 81 20.66 2.37 -6.38
C TYR A 81 19.68 2.03 -5.25
N ILE A 82 19.35 0.75 -5.09
CA ILE A 82 18.47 0.24 -4.03
C ILE A 82 18.95 -1.15 -3.60
N PRO A 83 18.91 -1.51 -2.30
CA PRO A 83 19.42 -2.80 -1.84
C PRO A 83 18.57 -4.00 -2.29
N ALA A 84 17.26 -3.82 -2.44
CA ALA A 84 16.32 -4.82 -2.94
C ALA A 84 15.06 -4.13 -3.45
N ILE A 85 14.36 -4.75 -4.39
CA ILE A 85 13.06 -4.26 -4.86
C ILE A 85 12.02 -4.57 -3.77
N PRO A 86 11.31 -3.57 -3.23
CA PRO A 86 10.22 -3.82 -2.30
C PRO A 86 9.07 -4.60 -2.96
N THR A 87 8.34 -5.37 -2.16
CA THR A 87 7.17 -6.16 -2.60
C THR A 87 5.96 -5.81 -1.74
N ASP A 88 4.77 -6.01 -2.29
CA ASP A 88 3.51 -5.71 -1.60
C ASP A 88 3.44 -6.44 -0.24
N PRO A 89 3.21 -5.73 0.88
CA PRO A 89 3.20 -6.34 2.21
C PRO A 89 2.03 -7.30 2.46
N LYS A 90 1.03 -7.37 1.56
CA LYS A 90 -0.12 -8.27 1.69
C LYS A 90 0.19 -9.68 1.21
N ASP A 91 0.82 -9.79 0.04
CA ASP A 91 0.97 -11.04 -0.71
C ASP A 91 2.38 -11.26 -1.27
N ASN A 92 3.30 -10.33 -1.04
CA ASN A 92 4.65 -10.28 -1.61
C ASN A 92 4.67 -10.21 -3.15
N SER A 93 3.60 -9.71 -3.77
CA SER A 93 3.58 -9.45 -5.20
C SER A 93 4.53 -8.30 -5.57
N ALA A 94 5.09 -8.36 -6.78
CA ALA A 94 5.90 -7.25 -7.30
C ALA A 94 5.02 -6.05 -7.65
N TYR A 95 5.54 -4.84 -7.44
CA TYR A 95 4.89 -3.61 -7.90
C TYR A 95 4.86 -3.53 -9.42
N LYS A 96 3.87 -2.81 -9.93
CA LYS A 96 3.64 -2.67 -11.36
C LYS A 96 4.54 -1.58 -11.90
N TYR A 97 5.38 -1.94 -12.85
CA TYR A 97 6.32 -1.04 -13.48
C TYR A 97 6.28 -1.18 -15.00
N ALA A 98 6.18 -0.04 -15.69
CA ALA A 98 6.26 0.03 -17.13
C ALA A 98 7.11 1.24 -17.58
N ILE A 99 7.69 1.12 -18.75
CA ILE A 99 8.53 2.14 -19.39
C ILE A 99 7.98 2.52 -20.75
N SER A 100 8.20 3.76 -21.15
CA SER A 100 7.66 4.30 -22.40
C SER A 100 8.25 3.63 -23.64
N THR A 101 7.41 3.39 -24.64
CA THR A 101 7.77 2.84 -25.94
C THR A 101 8.07 3.94 -26.96
N ALA A 102 8.46 3.55 -28.17
CA ALA A 102 8.67 4.51 -29.27
C ALA A 102 7.39 5.26 -29.68
N THR A 103 6.22 4.74 -29.32
CA THR A 103 4.91 5.36 -29.61
C THR A 103 4.59 6.48 -28.61
N HIS A 104 5.24 6.49 -27.44
CA HIS A 104 5.01 7.52 -26.42
C HIS A 104 5.63 8.86 -26.84
N SER A 105 4.95 9.97 -26.52
CA SER A 105 5.36 11.33 -26.90
C SER A 105 6.76 11.72 -26.42
N LEU A 106 7.24 11.12 -25.33
CA LEU A 106 8.57 11.36 -24.78
C LEU A 106 9.67 10.47 -25.40
N GLY A 107 9.31 9.43 -26.14
CA GLY A 107 10.25 8.46 -26.73
C GLY A 107 10.53 7.24 -25.85
N VAL A 108 11.45 6.37 -26.30
CA VAL A 108 11.76 5.08 -25.66
C VAL A 108 12.50 5.27 -24.34
N ASN A 109 12.01 4.63 -23.27
CA ASN A 109 12.60 4.66 -21.92
C ASN A 109 12.79 6.07 -21.35
N LYS A 110 12.00 7.04 -21.82
CA LYS A 110 12.05 8.44 -21.37
C LYS A 110 10.99 8.78 -20.33
N ALA A 111 10.02 7.88 -20.17
CA ALA A 111 8.98 7.98 -19.15
C ALA A 111 8.85 6.64 -18.43
N TYR A 112 8.35 6.66 -17.20
CA TYR A 112 7.93 5.45 -16.48
C TYR A 112 6.55 5.60 -15.86
N HIS A 113 5.91 4.46 -15.67
CA HIS A 113 4.69 4.31 -14.91
C HIS A 113 4.95 3.29 -13.80
N LEU A 114 4.73 3.70 -12.55
CA LEU A 114 4.94 2.88 -11.37
C LEU A 114 3.69 2.95 -10.49
N GLY A 115 3.08 1.81 -10.16
CA GLY A 115 1.81 1.81 -9.44
C GLY A 115 1.57 0.63 -8.51
N ALA A 116 0.68 0.85 -7.55
CA ALA A 116 0.17 -0.18 -6.65
C ALA A 116 -1.32 -0.02 -6.37
N LYS A 117 -2.01 -1.16 -6.22
CA LYS A 117 -3.39 -1.19 -5.77
C LYS A 117 -3.47 -1.04 -4.25
N LEU A 118 -4.16 -0.01 -3.80
CA LEU A 118 -4.49 0.21 -2.40
C LEU A 118 -5.67 -0.66 -1.98
N GLU A 119 -5.66 -1.03 -0.70
CA GLU A 119 -6.69 -1.91 -0.14
C GLU A 119 -7.91 -1.12 0.35
N GLY A 120 -7.73 0.15 0.71
CA GLY A 120 -8.80 1.11 0.96
C GLY A 120 -9.69 0.78 2.15
N VAL A 121 -10.27 1.82 2.76
CA VAL A 121 -11.35 1.66 3.75
C VAL A 121 -12.36 2.79 3.53
N SER A 122 -13.65 2.52 3.72
CA SER A 122 -14.71 3.50 3.46
C SER A 122 -14.46 4.85 4.14
N GLY A 123 -14.52 5.92 3.35
CA GLY A 123 -14.35 7.31 3.80
C GLY A 123 -12.91 7.79 4.08
N ASP A 124 -11.88 6.99 3.80
CA ASP A 124 -10.48 7.40 3.95
C ASP A 124 -9.91 7.88 2.61
N THR A 125 -9.73 9.19 2.42
CA THR A 125 -9.04 9.74 1.25
C THR A 125 -7.56 10.03 1.51
N GLY A 126 -7.03 9.75 2.71
CA GLY A 126 -5.77 10.33 3.17
C GLY A 126 -4.56 10.03 2.27
N VAL A 127 -4.41 8.78 1.85
CA VAL A 127 -3.27 8.37 0.99
C VAL A 127 -3.46 8.82 -0.45
N LEU A 128 -4.68 8.70 -0.98
CA LEU A 128 -5.05 9.16 -2.32
C LEU A 128 -5.06 10.69 -2.46
N ALA A 129 -5.21 11.44 -1.37
CA ALA A 129 -5.10 12.90 -1.41
C ALA A 129 -3.66 13.36 -1.72
N THR A 130 -2.68 12.45 -1.63
CA THR A 130 -1.29 12.67 -2.04
C THR A 130 -0.95 12.01 -3.37
N ASP A 131 -1.96 11.45 -4.03
CA ASP A 131 -1.89 10.97 -5.41
C ASP A 131 -2.12 12.18 -6.30
N VAL A 132 -1.06 12.60 -6.99
CA VAL A 132 -1.01 13.92 -7.65
C VAL A 132 -1.13 13.79 -9.17
N ASP A 133 -1.09 12.58 -9.73
CA ASP A 133 -1.16 12.37 -11.17
C ASP A 133 -2.59 12.21 -11.73
N GLU A 134 -2.65 12.46 -13.03
CA GLU A 134 -3.85 12.70 -13.82
C GLU A 134 -4.52 11.36 -14.17
N GLY A 135 -5.79 11.21 -13.79
CA GLY A 135 -6.46 9.91 -13.81
C GLY A 135 -6.39 9.16 -15.15
N LYS A 136 -5.74 7.99 -15.12
CA LYS A 136 -5.90 6.70 -15.88
C LYS A 136 -6.24 6.65 -17.37
N THR A 137 -6.73 7.71 -17.97
CA THR A 137 -7.54 7.67 -19.20
C THR A 137 -6.77 8.08 -20.45
N THR A 138 -5.56 8.63 -20.29
CA THR A 138 -4.70 9.05 -21.40
C THR A 138 -3.63 8.03 -21.77
N ASP A 139 -3.35 7.07 -20.88
CA ASP A 139 -2.35 6.05 -21.14
C ASP A 139 -2.96 4.77 -21.70
N THR A 140 -2.35 4.27 -22.77
CA THR A 140 -2.73 3.03 -23.45
C THR A 140 -1.55 2.08 -23.44
N SER A 141 -1.82 0.78 -23.41
CA SER A 141 -0.76 -0.25 -23.45
C SER A 141 0.17 -0.16 -24.66
N ALA A 142 -0.22 0.56 -25.73
CA ALA A 142 0.65 0.81 -26.88
C ALA A 142 1.83 1.75 -26.57
N ASN A 143 1.69 2.59 -25.55
CA ASN A 143 2.70 3.57 -25.13
C ASN A 143 3.69 3.01 -24.10
N TRP A 144 3.40 1.84 -23.53
CA TRP A 144 4.13 1.29 -22.38
C TRP A 144 4.58 -0.14 -22.62
N THR A 145 5.74 -0.50 -22.09
CA THR A 145 6.27 -1.86 -22.06
C THR A 145 6.58 -2.28 -20.63
N GLY A 146 6.20 -3.50 -20.25
CA GLY A 146 6.32 -4.00 -18.88
C GLY A 146 4.97 -4.44 -18.31
N THR A 147 4.87 -4.51 -16.99
CA THR A 147 3.59 -4.77 -16.32
C THR A 147 2.84 -3.45 -16.23
N TYR A 148 2.13 -3.14 -17.30
CA TYR A 148 1.29 -1.95 -17.41
C TYR A 148 0.28 -1.92 -16.26
N PHE A 149 0.10 -0.74 -15.67
CA PHE A 149 -0.84 -0.50 -14.59
C PHE A 149 -1.98 0.34 -15.14
N ASP A 150 -3.19 -0.20 -15.14
CA ASP A 150 -4.32 0.44 -15.81
C ASP A 150 -5.61 0.44 -14.98
N SER A 151 -6.67 0.99 -15.56
CA SER A 151 -8.00 1.02 -14.92
C SER A 151 -8.56 -0.35 -14.54
N THR A 152 -8.09 -1.45 -15.15
CA THR A 152 -8.48 -2.82 -14.82
C THR A 152 -7.73 -3.38 -13.61
N ASP A 153 -6.47 -3.01 -13.40
CA ASP A 153 -5.74 -3.29 -12.16
C ASP A 153 -6.39 -2.57 -10.97
N CYS A 154 -6.98 -1.42 -11.25
CA CYS A 154 -7.67 -0.55 -10.31
C CYS A 154 -9.16 -0.86 -10.14
N THR A 155 -9.57 -2.08 -10.46
CA THR A 155 -10.95 -2.53 -10.25
C THR A 155 -11.27 -2.64 -8.75
N GLY A 156 -12.18 -1.80 -8.28
CA GLY A 156 -12.65 -1.75 -6.89
C GLY A 156 -13.20 -0.37 -6.56
N THR A 157 -14.14 -0.27 -5.62
CA THR A 157 -14.71 1.01 -5.20
C THR A 157 -13.94 1.55 -4.01
N TYR A 158 -13.27 2.71 -4.14
CA TYR A 158 -12.91 3.49 -2.96
C TYR A 158 -14.19 4.07 -2.39
N ALA A 159 -14.46 3.81 -1.12
CA ALA A 159 -15.74 4.17 -0.53
C ALA A 159 -15.86 5.67 -0.14
N SER A 160 -15.14 6.54 -0.86
CA SER A 160 -15.36 8.00 -0.90
C SER A 160 -16.08 8.47 -2.18
N GLY A 161 -16.49 7.55 -3.07
CA GLY A 161 -17.18 7.90 -4.32
C GLY A 161 -16.25 8.24 -5.49
N GLY A 162 -14.93 8.12 -5.31
CA GLY A 162 -13.95 8.05 -6.39
C GLY A 162 -13.73 6.61 -6.85
N THR A 163 -13.56 6.42 -8.15
CA THR A 163 -13.23 5.13 -8.78
C THR A 163 -11.76 4.76 -8.66
N ASP A 164 -10.96 5.54 -7.92
CA ASP A 164 -9.53 5.31 -7.82
C ASP A 164 -9.16 4.54 -6.54
N VAL A 165 -8.74 3.28 -6.70
CA VAL A 165 -8.09 2.45 -5.66
C VAL A 165 -6.59 2.32 -5.88
N CYS A 166 -6.03 3.12 -6.77
CA CYS A 166 -4.65 3.02 -7.19
C CYS A 166 -3.89 4.25 -6.74
N TYR A 167 -2.61 4.01 -6.47
CA TYR A 167 -1.64 5.06 -6.29
C TYR A 167 -0.59 4.83 -7.35
N ASP A 168 -0.37 5.82 -8.20
CA ASP A 168 0.65 5.77 -9.23
C ASP A 168 1.57 6.98 -9.21
N ILE A 169 2.70 6.78 -9.88
CA ILE A 169 3.74 7.76 -10.08
C ILE A 169 4.14 7.67 -11.53
N THR A 170 3.98 8.79 -12.23
CA THR A 170 4.39 8.99 -13.61
C THR A 170 5.40 10.12 -13.71
N ASN A 171 6.35 9.96 -14.64
CA ASN A 171 7.33 10.98 -15.05
C ASN A 171 7.55 10.84 -16.55
#